data_AF-A0A383D7Y7-F1
#
_entry.id   AF-A0A383D7Y7-F1
#
_cell.length_a   1.000
_cell.length_b   1.000
_cell.length_c   1.000
_cell.angle_alpha   90.00
_cell.angle_beta   90.00
_cell.angle_gamma   90.00
#
_symmetry.space_group_name_H-M   'P 1'
#
loop_
_entity.id
_entity.type
_entity.pdbx_description
1 polymer ?
#
loop_
_entity_poly.entity_id
_entity_poly.type
_entity_poly.pdbx_seq_one_letter_code
_entity_poly.pdbx_strand_id
1 'polypeptide(L)' 'MEVRLNKRATDSEDTIRERIEVGKKEIKQLALYDYILTNFDVEVTIENLLSIIRAERCRKELYQPPSPDLSNLLDNKANT' A
#
# COMPACT_ATOMS: atom_id res chain seq x y z
N MET A 1 -18.62 7.52 -2.77
CA MET A 1 -18.24 6.97 -4.08
C MET A 1 -18.94 7.70 -5.23
N GLU A 2 -20.24 8.03 -5.12
CA GLU A 2 -21.00 8.75 -6.17
C GLU A 2 -20.43 10.12 -6.58
N VAL A 3 -19.98 10.94 -5.62
CA VAL A 3 -19.52 12.32 -5.90
C VAL A 3 -18.26 12.39 -6.80
N ARG A 4 -17.40 11.36 -6.78
CA ARG A 4 -16.21 11.28 -7.66
C ARG A 4 -16.51 10.70 -9.04
N LEU A 5 -17.54 9.85 -9.15
CA LEU A 5 -17.92 9.19 -10.41
C LEU A 5 -18.66 10.18 -11.34
N ASN A 6 -19.52 11.05 -10.81
CA ASN A 6 -20.21 12.06 -11.61
C ASN A 6 -19.30 13.17 -12.18
N LYS A 7 -18.07 13.33 -11.67
CA LYS A 7 -17.13 14.36 -12.16
C LYS A 7 -16.35 13.93 -13.40
N ARG A 8 -16.34 12.63 -13.73
CA ARG A 8 -15.83 12.08 -15.00
C ARG A 8 -17.03 11.77 -15.87
N ALA A 9 -17.57 12.77 -16.57
CA ALA A 9 -18.76 12.65 -17.41
C ALA A 9 -18.54 11.75 -18.65
N THR A 10 -18.23 10.47 -18.44
CA THR A 10 -17.90 9.50 -19.51
C THR A 10 -18.34 8.07 -19.18
N ASP A 11 -18.75 7.79 -17.95
CA ASP A 11 -19.26 6.47 -17.56
C ASP A 11 -20.80 6.51 -17.54
N SER A 12 -21.45 5.55 -18.21
CA SER A 12 -22.91 5.38 -18.16
C SER A 12 -23.35 4.90 -16.76
N GLU A 13 -24.62 5.13 -16.39
CA GLU A 13 -25.16 4.74 -15.08
C GLU A 13 -24.94 3.24 -14.76
N ASP A 14 -24.96 2.38 -15.78
CA ASP A 14 -24.69 0.96 -15.62
C ASP A 14 -23.23 0.65 -15.26
N THR A 15 -22.27 1.36 -15.86
CA THR A 15 -20.83 1.22 -15.53
C THR A 15 -20.54 1.71 -14.10
N ILE A 16 -21.26 2.75 -13.65
CA ILE A 16 -21.17 3.25 -12.27
C ILE A 16 -21.67 2.18 -11.28
N ARG A 17 -22.82 1.55 -11.57
CA ARG A 17 -23.40 0.50 -10.74
C ARG A 17 -22.48 -0.73 -10.66
N GLU A 18 -21.90 -1.16 -11.79
CA GLU A 18 -20.93 -2.25 -11.82
C GLU A 18 -19.69 -1.94 -10.98
N ARG A 19 -19.11 -0.74 -11.09
CA ARG A 19 -17.96 -0.33 -10.27
C ARG A 19 -18.28 -0.30 -8.78
N ILE A 20 -19.48 0.13 -8.39
CA ILE A 20 -19.90 0.11 -6.98
C ILE A 20 -19.98 -1.32 -6.45
N GLU A 21 -20.54 -2.26 -7.22
CA GLU A 21 -20.64 -3.66 -6.81
C GLU A 21 -19.27 -4.35 -6.75
N VAL A 22 -18.36 -4.04 -7.67
CA VAL A 22 -16.96 -4.49 -7.61
C VAL A 22 -16.28 -3.94 -6.35
N GLY A 23 -16.41 -2.64 -6.08
CA GLY A 23 -15.82 -2.03 -4.89
C GLY A 23 -16.33 -2.65 -3.58
N LYS A 24 -17.62 -3.01 -3.50
CA LYS A 24 -18.17 -3.73 -2.33
C LYS A 24 -17.55 -5.12 -2.15
N LYS A 25 -17.26 -5.84 -3.24
CA LYS A 25 -16.59 -7.15 -3.17
C LYS A 25 -15.13 -7.00 -2.73
N GLU A 26 -14.42 -6.00 -3.24
CA GLU A 26 -13.03 -5.71 -2.87
C GLU A 26 -12.91 -5.31 -1.39
N ILE A 27 -13.85 -4.51 -0.85
CA ILE A 27 -13.87 -4.14 0.57
C ILE A 27 -14.03 -5.37 1.48
N LYS A 28 -14.74 -6.43 1.03
CA LYS A 28 -14.83 -7.68 1.81
C LYS A 28 -13.51 -8.43 1.87
N GLN A 29 -12.59 -8.15 0.95
CA GLN A 29 -11.27 -8.77 0.87
C GLN A 29 -10.17 -7.93 1.55
N LEU A 30 -10.53 -6.88 2.30
CA LEU A 30 -9.59 -5.97 2.96
C LEU A 30 -8.56 -6.71 3.84
N ALA A 31 -8.97 -7.79 4.48
CA ALA A 31 -8.12 -8.60 5.36
C ALA A 31 -6.97 -9.32 4.62
N LEU A 32 -6.98 -9.34 3.28
CA LEU A 32 -5.91 -9.95 2.47
C LEU A 32 -4.75 -8.98 2.19
N TYR A 33 -4.87 -7.71 2.59
CA TYR A 33 -3.89 -6.67 2.28
C TYR A 33 -3.26 -6.14 3.55
N ASP A 34 -1.94 -5.89 3.50
CA ASP A 34 -1.19 -5.33 4.62
C ASP A 34 -1.44 -3.82 4.81
N TYR A 35 -1.80 -3.12 3.73
CA TYR A 35 -2.00 -1.67 3.72
C TYR A 35 -3.26 -1.29 2.95
N ILE A 36 -3.97 -0.29 3.46
CA ILE A 36 -5.15 0.31 2.81
C ILE A 36 -4.84 1.76 2.50
N LEU A 37 -5.00 2.17 1.25
CA LEU A 37 -4.75 3.53 0.80
C LEU A 37 -6.04 4.16 0.26
N THR A 38 -6.48 5.25 0.88
CA THR A 38 -7.67 5.98 0.40
C THR A 38 -7.24 7.10 -0.53
N ASN A 39 -7.54 6.94 -1.82
CA ASN A 39 -7.30 7.99 -2.82
C ASN A 39 -8.37 9.09 -2.73
N PHE A 40 -8.31 9.95 -1.72
CA PHE A 40 -9.19 11.12 -1.58
C PHE A 40 -8.55 12.38 -2.18
N ASP A 41 -7.30 12.64 -1.82
CA ASP A 41 -6.44 13.75 -2.27
C ASP A 41 -5.18 13.15 -2.92
N VAL A 42 -4.82 13.60 -4.12
CA VAL A 42 -3.79 12.93 -4.93
C VAL A 42 -2.42 13.11 -4.31
N GLU A 43 -2.10 14.33 -3.90
CA GLU A 43 -0.83 14.70 -3.28
C GLU A 43 -0.60 13.91 -1.99
N VAL A 44 -1.59 13.89 -1.08
CA VAL A 44 -1.53 13.14 0.18
C VAL A 44 -1.44 11.63 -0.09
N THR A 45 -2.15 11.13 -1.11
CA THR A 45 -2.12 9.71 -1.47
C THR A 45 -0.73 9.28 -1.95
N ILE A 46 -0.05 10.14 -2.72
CA ILE A 46 1.32 9.90 -3.18
C ILE A 46 2.28 9.88 -2.00
N GLU A 47 2.18 10.83 -1.07
CA GLU A 47 3.03 10.86 0.13
C GLU A 47 2.86 9.60 1.00
N ASN A 48 1.62 9.17 1.21
CA ASN A 48 1.30 7.94 1.94
C ASN A 48 1.86 6.70 1.22
N LEU A 49 1.73 6.61 -0.10
CA LEU A 49 2.28 5.50 -0.88
C LEU A 49 3.81 5.44 -0.79
N LEU A 50 4.49 6.59 -0.93
CA LEU A 50 5.94 6.68 -0.77
C LEU A 50 6.38 6.26 0.64
N SER A 51 5.59 6.60 1.65
CA SER A 51 5.86 6.23 3.04
C SER A 51 5.78 4.72 3.25
N ILE A 52 4.77 4.06 2.68
CA ILE A 52 4.65 2.59 2.70
C ILE A 52 5.87 1.94 2.04
N ILE A 53 6.24 2.38 0.83
CA ILE A 53 7.39 1.81 0.10
C ILE A 53 8.70 2.00 0.87
N ARG A 54 8.89 3.17 1.51
CA ARG A 54 10.08 3.43 2.33
C ARG A 54 10.11 2.52 3.56
N ALA A 55 8.98 2.38 4.26
CA ALA A 55 8.88 1.51 5.42
C ALA A 55 9.17 0.05 5.07
N GLU A 56 8.63 -0.44 3.94
CA GLU A 56 8.90 -1.79 3.44
C GLU A 56 10.39 -2.02 3.18
N ARG A 57 11.10 -1.04 2.60
CA ARG A 57 12.55 -1.14 2.39
C ARG A 57 13.37 -1.10 3.67
N CYS A 58 12.82 -0.61 4.76
CA CYS A 58 13.46 -0.55 6.07
C CYS A 58 13.16 -1.77 6.95
N ARG A 59 12.43 -2.77 6.45
CA ARG A 59 12.17 -4.03 7.18
C ARG A 59 13.48 -4.71 7.55
N LYS A 60 13.56 -5.20 8.79
CA LYS A 60 14.76 -5.89 9.32
C LYS A 60 15.13 -7.10 8.47
N GLU A 61 14.12 -7.77 7.87
CA GLU A 61 14.29 -8.93 7.01
C GLU A 61 15.03 -8.59 5.71
N LEU A 62 15.01 -7.33 5.29
CA LEU A 62 15.69 -6.82 4.11
C LEU A 62 16.97 -6.04 4.46
N TYR A 63 17.28 -5.87 5.74
CA TYR A 63 18.42 -5.09 6.17
C TYR A 63 19.73 -5.80 5.78
N GLN A 64 20.56 -5.10 5.01
CA GLN A 64 21.90 -5.55 4.68
C GLN A 64 22.92 -4.59 5.31
N PRO A 65 23.83 -5.10 6.15
CA PRO A 65 24.84 -4.26 6.76
C PRO A 65 25.78 -3.72 5.68
N PRO A 66 26.07 -2.40 5.67
CA PRO A 66 26.92 -1.79 4.65
C PRO A 66 28.41 -2.13 4.83
N SER A 67 28.81 -2.66 6.00
CA SER A 67 30.19 -3.02 6.30
C SER A 67 30.32 -4.47 6.79
N PRO A 68 31.41 -5.17 6.44
CA PRO A 68 31.67 -6.53 6.91
C PRO A 68 31.71 -6.66 8.44
N ASP A 69 32.24 -5.64 9.14
CA ASP A 69 32.33 -5.64 10.60
C ASP A 69 30.95 -5.72 11.26
N LEU A 70 29.97 -5.01 10.70
CA LEU A 70 28.61 -5.00 11.22
C LEU A 70 27.90 -6.33 10.91
N SER A 71 28.15 -6.93 9.74
CA SER A 71 27.66 -8.27 9.42
C SER A 71 28.16 -9.31 10.43
N ASN A 72 29.47 -9.34 10.69
CA ASN A 72 30.07 -10.27 11.64
C ASN A 72 29.51 -10.12 13.06
N LEU A 73 29.22 -8.89 13.49
CA LEU A 73 28.63 -8.64 14.81
C LEU A 73 27.18 -9.17 14.92
N LEU A 74 26.41 -9.07 13.85
CA LEU A 74 25.03 -9.56 13.79
C LEU A 74 24.98 -11.09 13.75
N ASP A 75 25.87 -11.72 12.99
CA ASP A 75 25.94 -13.19 12.88
C ASP A 75 26.37 -13.85 14.20
N ASN A 76 27.30 -13.24 14.92
CA ASN A 76 27.76 -13.77 16.22
C ASN A 76 26.65 -13.70 17.29
N LYS A 77 25.77 -12.70 17.25
CA LYS A 77 24.59 -12.64 18.12
C LYS A 77 23.54 -13.71 17.81
N ALA A 78 23.51 -14.25 16.58
CA ALA A 78 22.59 -15.31 16.21
C ALA A 78 23.06 -16.72 16.64
N ASN A 79 24.37 -16.87 16.92
CA ASN A 79 25.02 -18.14 17.28
C ASN A 79 25.29 -18.31 18.79
N THR A 80 24.77 -17.40 19.63
CA THR A 80 24.85 -17.46 21.11
C THR A 80 23.45 -17.60 21.68
#